data_AF-F0WUN1-F1
#
_entry.id   AF-F0WUN1-F1
#
_cell.length_a   1.000
_cell.length_b   1.000
_cell.length_c   1.000
_cell.angle_alpha   90.00
_cell.angle_beta   90.00
_cell.angle_gamma   90.00
#
_symmetry.space_group_name_H-M   'P 1'
#
loop_
_entity.id
_entity.type
_entity.pdbx_description
1 polymer ?
#
loop_
_entity_poly.entity_id
_entity_poly.type
_entity_poly.pdbx_seq_one_letter_code
_entity_poly.pdbx_strand_id
1 'polypeptide(L)'
;MDQVSDARCKGDKDACNSVIAAMMKLVGNSAFRRSGMDKSKHKLVKYETGSDKVDKMIKHFNFHDMEELSGAYDTTKKKRTIELDNPIYLSIGVYQLVKLRMLQFYYDCIHYYFNRSDFQYQGMDTDSAYIVLSEENSF
;
A
#
# COMPACT_ATOMS: atom_id res chain seq x y z
N MET A 1 -15.13 -3.41 -9.25
CA MET A 1 -14.08 -2.48 -9.74
C MET A 1 -14.73 -1.22 -10.29
N ASP A 2 -15.74 -1.36 -11.16
CA ASP A 2 -16.40 -0.23 -11.84
C ASP A 2 -16.89 0.86 -10.90
N GLN A 3 -17.49 0.50 -9.76
CA GLN A 3 -17.92 1.47 -8.74
C GLN A 3 -16.80 2.37 -8.20
N VAL A 4 -15.56 1.84 -8.07
CA VAL A 4 -14.40 2.62 -7.63
C VAL A 4 -14.01 3.61 -8.72
N SER A 5 -13.93 3.14 -9.98
CA SER A 5 -13.61 3.98 -11.13
C SER A 5 -14.65 5.07 -11.35
N ASP A 6 -15.92 4.73 -11.32
CA ASP A 6 -17.03 5.68 -11.51
C ASP A 6 -17.04 6.77 -10.44
N ALA A 7 -16.80 6.40 -9.18
CA ALA A 7 -16.70 7.36 -8.09
C ALA A 7 -15.48 8.28 -8.24
N ARG A 8 -14.36 7.77 -8.76
CA ARG A 8 -13.18 8.60 -9.07
C ARG A 8 -13.48 9.60 -10.19
N CYS A 9 -14.04 9.13 -11.30
CA CYS A 9 -14.42 9.99 -12.42
C CYS A 9 -15.44 11.07 -12.03
N LYS A 10 -16.35 10.77 -11.08
CA LYS A 10 -17.27 11.77 -10.54
C LYS A 10 -16.57 12.80 -9.65
N GLY A 11 -15.58 12.39 -8.86
CA GLY A 11 -14.76 13.29 -8.04
C GLY A 11 -13.86 14.21 -8.87
N ASP A 12 -13.39 13.75 -10.03
CA ASP A 12 -12.60 14.59 -10.95
C ASP A 12 -13.46 15.68 -11.62
N LYS A 13 -14.76 15.45 -11.77
CA LYS A 13 -15.72 16.40 -12.36
C LYS A 13 -16.30 17.39 -11.34
N ASP A 14 -16.39 17.01 -10.07
CA ASP A 14 -17.05 17.79 -9.03
C ASP A 14 -16.26 17.74 -7.71
N ALA A 15 -15.81 18.92 -7.27
CA ALA A 15 -15.03 19.10 -6.04
C ALA A 15 -15.78 18.65 -4.78
N CYS A 16 -17.12 18.70 -4.77
CA CYS A 16 -17.92 18.22 -3.63
C CYS A 16 -17.81 16.71 -3.43
N ASN A 17 -17.48 15.93 -4.47
CA ASN A 17 -17.31 14.48 -4.42
C ASN A 17 -15.86 14.04 -4.18
N SER A 18 -14.94 14.98 -3.99
CA SER A 18 -13.50 14.70 -3.78
C SER A 18 -13.24 13.73 -2.62
N VAL A 19 -13.94 13.89 -1.50
CA VAL A 19 -13.81 13.03 -0.31
C VAL A 19 -14.24 11.59 -0.63
N ILE A 20 -15.37 11.43 -1.32
CA ILE A 20 -15.90 10.11 -1.72
C ILE A 20 -14.93 9.44 -2.70
N ALA A 21 -14.41 10.19 -3.68
CA ALA A 21 -13.42 9.70 -4.61
C ALA A 21 -12.13 9.26 -3.91
N ALA A 22 -11.67 9.98 -2.89
CA ALA A 22 -10.51 9.59 -2.09
C ALA A 22 -10.76 8.32 -1.27
N MET A 23 -11.94 8.20 -0.64
CA MET A 23 -12.35 7.00 0.09
C MET A 23 -12.41 5.78 -0.82
N MET A 24 -12.99 5.92 -2.02
CA MET A 24 -13.07 4.82 -2.99
C MET A 24 -11.69 4.39 -3.49
N LYS A 25 -10.76 5.34 -3.70
CA LYS A 25 -9.34 5.00 -3.98
C LYS A 25 -8.74 4.14 -2.88
N LEU A 26 -8.98 4.53 -1.62
CA LEU A 26 -8.46 3.82 -0.46
C LEU A 26 -9.05 2.40 -0.39
N VAL A 27 -10.35 2.25 -0.61
CA VAL A 27 -11.01 0.93 -0.65
C VAL A 27 -10.37 0.05 -1.73
N GLY A 28 -10.20 0.57 -2.95
CA GLY A 28 -9.57 -0.16 -4.05
C GLY A 28 -8.14 -0.61 -3.73
N ASN A 29 -7.31 0.31 -3.22
CA ASN A 29 -5.91 0.02 -2.89
C ASN A 29 -5.75 -0.89 -1.65
N SER A 30 -6.67 -0.80 -0.69
CA SER A 30 -6.59 -1.54 0.57
C SER A 30 -6.85 -3.04 0.39
N ALA A 31 -7.75 -3.42 -0.51
CA ALA A 31 -8.06 -4.83 -0.79
C ALA A 31 -6.82 -5.58 -1.30
N PHE A 32 -6.10 -4.98 -2.24
CA PHE A 32 -4.83 -5.50 -2.74
C PHE A 32 -3.77 -5.57 -1.64
N ARG A 33 -3.54 -4.48 -0.90
CA ARG A 33 -2.56 -4.46 0.19
C ARG A 33 -2.85 -5.49 1.27
N ARG A 34 -4.14 -5.74 1.55
CA ARG A 34 -4.56 -6.77 2.50
C ARG A 34 -4.16 -8.16 2.06
N SER A 35 -4.28 -8.47 0.77
CA SER A 35 -3.90 -9.78 0.22
C SER A 35 -2.39 -10.09 0.34
N GLY A 36 -1.52 -9.07 0.26
CA GLY A 36 -0.07 -9.21 0.39
C GLY A 36 0.48 -8.91 1.79
N MET A 37 -0.37 -8.79 2.80
CA MET A 37 0.02 -8.34 4.13
C MET A 37 0.84 -9.39 4.89
N ASP A 38 2.04 -8.99 5.33
CA ASP A 38 2.91 -9.79 6.17
C ASP A 38 2.42 -9.81 7.64
N LYS A 39 1.66 -10.86 7.96
CA LYS A 39 1.12 -11.05 9.31
C LYS A 39 2.17 -11.45 10.35
N SER A 40 3.38 -11.82 9.96
CA SER A 40 4.43 -12.22 10.91
C SER A 40 4.89 -11.06 11.79
N LYS A 41 4.80 -9.84 11.26
CA LYS A 41 5.13 -8.60 11.97
C LYS A 41 4.03 -8.12 12.92
N HIS A 42 2.85 -8.72 12.88
CA HIS A 42 1.75 -8.32 13.74
C HIS A 42 2.02 -8.70 15.20
N LYS A 43 2.00 -7.70 16.07
CA LYS A 43 2.13 -7.87 17.51
C LYS A 43 0.74 -7.84 18.17
N LEU A 44 0.65 -8.36 19.38
CA LEU A 44 -0.56 -8.34 20.20
C LEU A 44 -0.34 -7.31 21.31
N VAL A 45 -1.15 -6.28 21.28
CA VAL A 45 -1.09 -5.12 22.19
C VAL A 45 -2.16 -5.30 23.26
N LYS A 46 -1.82 -5.06 24.53
CA LYS A 46 -2.74 -5.17 25.66
C LYS A 46 -2.50 -4.05 26.65
N TYR A 47 -3.59 -3.39 27.03
CA TYR A 47 -3.61 -2.34 28.05
C TYR A 47 -3.96 -2.93 29.41
N GLU A 48 -3.14 -2.67 30.42
CA GLU A 48 -3.38 -3.09 31.80
C GLU A 48 -2.98 -1.98 32.78
N THR A 49 -3.80 -1.75 33.80
CA THR A 49 -3.57 -0.71 34.84
C THR A 49 -2.92 -1.29 36.11
N GLY A 50 -3.03 -2.60 36.33
CA GLY A 50 -2.53 -3.25 37.55
C GLY A 50 -1.07 -3.67 37.44
N SER A 51 -0.21 -3.15 38.32
CA SER A 51 1.23 -3.47 38.39
C SER A 51 1.52 -4.98 38.41
N ASP A 52 0.75 -5.73 39.21
CA ASP A 52 0.96 -7.18 39.38
C ASP A 52 0.70 -7.98 38.09
N LYS A 53 -0.21 -7.51 37.25
CA LYS A 53 -0.51 -8.14 35.96
C LYS A 53 0.59 -7.84 34.96
N VAL A 54 1.10 -6.62 34.96
CA VAL A 54 2.18 -6.17 34.08
C VAL A 54 3.46 -6.95 34.37
N ASP A 55 3.81 -7.13 35.65
CA ASP A 55 4.96 -7.95 36.05
C ASP A 55 4.87 -9.40 35.55
N LYS A 56 3.68 -10.00 35.60
CA LYS A 56 3.44 -11.34 35.02
C LYS A 56 3.57 -11.34 33.50
N MET A 57 3.20 -10.25 32.84
CA MET A 57 3.26 -10.14 31.38
C MET A 57 4.69 -9.92 30.87
N ILE A 58 5.53 -9.18 31.61
CA ILE A 58 6.95 -8.97 31.32
C ILE A 58 7.73 -10.29 31.42
N LYS A 59 7.44 -11.08 32.45
CA LYS A 59 8.12 -12.37 32.69
C LYS A 59 7.78 -13.44 31.65
N HIS A 60 6.77 -13.22 30.81
CA HIS A 60 6.34 -14.21 29.83
C HIS A 60 7.25 -14.20 28.60
N PHE A 61 7.65 -15.37 28.09
CA PHE A 61 8.62 -15.53 27.00
C PHE A 61 8.26 -14.84 25.67
N ASN A 62 6.99 -14.46 25.48
CA ASN A 62 6.50 -13.78 24.28
C ASN A 62 6.39 -12.26 24.45
N PHE A 63 6.86 -11.73 25.57
CA PHE A 63 6.99 -10.30 25.79
C PHE A 63 7.91 -9.68 24.71
N HIS A 64 7.53 -8.52 24.22
CA HIS A 64 8.34 -7.76 23.27
C HIS A 64 8.69 -6.39 23.83
N ASP A 65 7.71 -5.65 24.32
CA ASP A 65 7.90 -4.28 24.76
C ASP A 65 6.83 -3.85 25.76
N MET A 66 7.10 -2.79 26.50
CA MET A 66 6.13 -2.13 27.37
C MET A 66 6.34 -0.62 27.39
N GLU A 67 5.24 0.12 27.28
CA GLU A 67 5.19 1.58 27.33
C GLU A 67 4.20 2.04 28.40
N GLU A 68 4.57 3.03 29.19
CA GLU A 68 3.71 3.61 30.22
C GLU A 68 2.89 4.77 29.63
N LEU A 69 1.56 4.68 29.73
CA LEU A 69 0.60 5.66 29.25
C LEU A 69 -0.28 6.13 30.40
N SER A 70 0.00 7.31 30.93
CA SER A 70 -0.87 8.06 31.86
C SER A 70 -1.54 7.21 32.95
N GLY A 71 -0.75 6.38 33.65
CA GLY A 71 -1.23 5.51 34.73
C GLY A 71 -1.70 4.12 34.30
N ALA A 72 -1.57 3.76 33.02
CA ALA A 72 -1.72 2.42 32.49
C ALA A 72 -0.46 1.98 31.74
N TYR A 73 -0.32 0.68 31.51
CA TYR A 73 0.81 0.11 30.77
C TYR A 73 0.29 -0.55 29.49
N ASP A 74 0.87 -0.17 28.36
CA ASP A 74 0.72 -0.86 27.10
C ASP A 74 1.81 -1.92 26.97
N THR A 75 1.42 -3.20 27.00
CA THR A 75 2.35 -4.31 26.82
C THR A 75 2.18 -4.93 25.44
N THR A 76 3.26 -4.92 24.66
CA THR A 76 3.35 -5.55 23.36
C THR A 76 3.92 -6.96 23.46
N LYS A 77 3.24 -7.92 22.82
CA LYS A 77 3.63 -9.34 22.78
C LYS A 77 3.76 -9.87 21.36
N LYS A 78 4.66 -10.83 21.16
CA LYS A 78 4.74 -11.64 19.94
C LYS A 78 3.59 -12.65 19.90
N LYS A 79 2.98 -12.85 18.73
CA LYS A 79 1.96 -13.88 18.52
C LYS A 79 2.60 -15.27 18.56
N ARG A 80 1.94 -16.23 19.22
CA ARG A 80 2.42 -17.63 19.31
C ARG A 80 2.11 -18.43 18.04
N THR A 81 0.95 -18.16 17.45
CA THR A 81 0.48 -18.77 16.22
C THR A 81 0.09 -17.66 15.27
N ILE A 82 0.51 -17.76 14.01
CA ILE A 82 0.19 -16.81 12.96
C ILE A 82 -0.63 -17.55 11.91
N GLU A 83 -1.89 -17.16 11.76
CA GLU A 83 -2.76 -17.69 10.71
C GLU A 83 -2.58 -16.91 9.41
N LEU A 84 -2.05 -17.60 8.39
CA LEU A 84 -1.82 -17.08 7.05
C LEU A 84 -3.06 -17.33 6.17
N ASP A 85 -4.14 -16.60 6.46
CA ASP A 85 -5.41 -16.65 5.70
C ASP A 85 -5.44 -15.70 4.48
N ASN A 86 -4.37 -14.92 4.26
CA ASN A 86 -4.33 -13.94 3.19
C ASN A 86 -3.98 -14.64 1.86
N PRO A 87 -4.66 -14.30 0.75
CA PRO A 87 -4.35 -14.85 -0.56
C PRO A 87 -3.10 -14.16 -1.15
N ILE A 88 -1.91 -14.49 -0.63
CA ILE A 88 -0.64 -13.84 -1.03
C ILE A 88 -0.39 -13.95 -2.53
N TYR A 89 -0.76 -15.07 -3.16
CA TYR A 89 -0.63 -15.26 -4.61
C TYR A 89 -1.39 -14.22 -5.44
N LEU A 90 -2.53 -13.72 -4.93
CA LEU A 90 -3.27 -12.64 -5.60
C LEU A 90 -2.43 -11.37 -5.65
N SER A 91 -1.79 -11.02 -4.54
CA SER A 91 -0.92 -9.83 -4.48
C SER A 91 0.26 -9.96 -5.44
N ILE A 92 0.89 -11.14 -5.49
CA ILE A 92 1.99 -11.42 -6.41
C ILE A 92 1.53 -11.29 -7.86
N GLY A 93 0.39 -11.90 -8.20
CA GLY A 93 -0.16 -11.85 -9.56
C GLY A 93 -0.46 -10.43 -10.02
N VAL A 94 -1.09 -9.62 -9.16
CA VAL A 94 -1.37 -8.20 -9.47
C VAL A 94 -0.07 -7.41 -9.61
N TYR A 95 0.94 -7.59 -8.74
CA TYR A 95 2.24 -6.93 -8.89
C TYR A 95 2.94 -7.27 -10.20
N GLN A 96 2.93 -8.53 -10.61
CA GLN A 96 3.53 -8.94 -11.88
C GLN A 96 2.75 -8.39 -13.07
N LEU A 97 1.42 -8.39 -13.00
CA LEU A 97 0.57 -7.84 -14.06
C LEU A 97 0.83 -6.34 -14.25
N VAL A 98 0.94 -5.56 -13.18
CA VAL A 98 1.24 -4.12 -13.27
C VAL A 98 2.58 -3.87 -13.98
N LYS A 99 3.63 -4.63 -13.64
CA LYS A 99 4.93 -4.54 -14.35
C LYS A 99 4.79 -4.84 -15.84
N LEU A 100 4.05 -5.90 -16.19
CA LEU A 100 3.80 -6.24 -17.59
C LEU A 100 3.01 -5.14 -18.31
N ARG A 101 2.00 -4.52 -17.66
CA ARG A 101 1.24 -3.41 -18.24
C ARG A 101 2.12 -2.19 -18.50
N MET A 102 3.03 -1.87 -17.59
CA MET A 102 3.97 -0.76 -17.79
C MET A 102 4.98 -1.04 -18.92
N LEU A 103 5.45 -2.28 -19.05
CA LEU A 103 6.29 -2.70 -20.18
C LEU A 103 5.51 -2.65 -21.51
N GLN A 104 4.26 -3.11 -21.52
CA GLN A 104 3.38 -2.99 -22.68
C GLN A 104 3.18 -1.51 -23.07
N PHE A 105 2.91 -0.63 -22.11
CA PHE A 105 2.81 0.80 -22.38
C PHE A 105 4.11 1.36 -23.00
N TYR A 106 5.27 0.93 -22.51
CA TYR A 106 6.55 1.35 -23.07
C TYR A 106 6.74 0.85 -24.52
N TYR A 107 6.56 -0.44 -24.78
CA TYR A 107 6.87 -1.02 -26.10
C TYR A 107 5.78 -0.78 -27.13
N ASP A 108 4.51 -0.94 -26.74
CA ASP A 108 3.37 -0.90 -27.65
C ASP A 108 2.87 0.53 -27.93
N CYS A 109 3.19 1.48 -27.04
CA CYS A 109 2.83 2.89 -27.23
C CYS A 109 4.07 3.77 -27.42
N ILE A 110 4.90 3.93 -26.38
CA ILE A 110 5.96 4.95 -26.41
C ILE A 110 7.00 4.63 -27.49
N HIS A 111 7.57 3.42 -27.47
CA HIS A 111 8.61 3.02 -28.41
C HIS A 111 8.08 2.82 -29.83
N TYR A 112 6.81 2.46 -29.98
CA TYR A 112 6.17 2.26 -31.28
C TYR A 112 5.89 3.58 -32.00
N TYR A 113 5.37 4.59 -31.30
CA TYR A 113 4.94 5.85 -31.91
C TYR A 113 6.01 6.95 -31.90
N PHE A 114 6.95 6.94 -30.96
CA PHE A 114 7.97 7.99 -30.85
C PHE A 114 9.34 7.45 -31.25
N ASN A 115 10.10 8.26 -31.99
CA ASN A 115 11.49 7.93 -32.25
C ASN A 115 12.29 8.00 -30.95
N ARG A 116 13.21 7.07 -30.75
CA ARG A 116 14.04 6.99 -29.55
C ARG A 116 14.93 8.22 -29.35
N SER A 117 15.20 8.98 -30.40
CA SER A 117 15.92 10.26 -30.32
C SER A 117 15.06 11.38 -29.72
N ASP A 118 13.73 11.24 -29.77
CA ASP A 118 12.78 12.29 -29.41
C ASP A 118 12.24 12.17 -27.99
N PHE A 119 12.69 11.16 -27.24
CA PHE A 119 12.33 11.05 -25.84
C PHE A 119 13.40 10.33 -25.02
N GLN A 120 13.46 10.69 -23.73
CA GLN A 120 14.25 9.99 -22.73
C GLN A 120 13.35 9.50 -21.61
N TYR A 121 13.37 8.18 -21.39
CA TYR A 121 12.69 7.55 -20.28
C TYR A 121 13.54 7.66 -19.01
N GLN A 122 13.15 8.50 -18.06
CA GLN A 122 13.93 8.78 -16.86
C GLN A 122 13.72 7.74 -15.76
N GLY A 123 12.48 7.28 -15.60
CA GLY A 123 12.14 6.40 -14.50
C GLY A 123 10.68 5.99 -14.52
N MET A 124 10.37 5.03 -13.66
CA MET A 124 9.03 4.50 -13.48
C MET A 124 8.81 4.28 -11.99
N ASP A 125 7.67 4.74 -11.48
CA ASP A 125 7.21 4.39 -10.14
C ASP A 125 5.83 3.75 -10.24
N THR A 126 5.78 2.44 -9.98
CA THR A 126 4.58 1.58 -9.89
C THR A 126 3.70 1.57 -11.15
N ASP A 127 2.92 2.62 -11.36
CA ASP A 127 1.96 2.83 -12.45
C ASP A 127 2.17 4.17 -13.17
N SER A 128 3.28 4.87 -12.90
CA SER A 128 3.65 6.15 -13.49
C SER A 128 4.97 6.06 -14.26
N ALA A 129 5.08 6.83 -15.34
CA ALA A 129 6.24 6.91 -16.21
C ALA A 129 6.73 8.36 -16.29
N TYR A 130 8.01 8.59 -16.03
CA TYR A 130 8.65 9.90 -16.14
C TYR A 130 9.44 9.95 -17.45
N ILE A 131 8.95 10.75 -18.40
CA ILE A 131 9.47 10.82 -19.76
C ILE A 131 9.74 12.29 -20.09
N VAL A 132 10.94 12.56 -20.59
CA VAL A 132 11.29 13.85 -21.20
C VAL A 132 11.17 13.72 -22.70
N LEU A 133 10.55 14.72 -23.34
CA LEU A 133 10.42 14.79 -24.79
C LEU A 133 11.44 15.78 -25.34
N SER A 134 11.93 15.53 -26.55
CA SER A 134 12.67 16.54 -27.30
C SER A 134 11.71 17.67 -27.65
N GLU A 135 12.15 18.91 -27.44
CA GLU A 135 11.41 20.11 -27.81
C GLU A 135 12.35 21.00 -28.61
N GLU A 136 11.97 21.37 -29.84
CA GLU A 136 12.80 22.26 -30.66
C GLU A 136 12.73 23.72 -30.18
N ASN A 137 11.70 24.09 -29.41
CA ASN A 137 11.51 25.43 -28.84
C ASN A 137 10.98 25.33 -27.41
N SER A 138 11.89 25.27 -26.44
CA SER A 138 11.55 25.46 -25.04
C SER A 138 11.18 26.93 -24.78
N PHE A 139 10.03 27.15 -24.14
CA PHE A 139 9.52 28.48 -23.77
C PHE A 139 10.47 29.29 -22.88
#